data_AF-A0A8C9ZG21-F1
#
_entry.id   AF-A0A8C9ZG21-F1
#
_cell.length_a   1.000
_cell.length_b   1.000
_cell.length_c   1.000
_cell.angle_alpha   90.00
_cell.angle_beta   90.00
_cell.angle_gamma   90.00
#
_symmetry.space_group_name_H-M   'P 1'
#
loop_
_entity.id
_entity.type
_entity.pdbx_description
1 polymer ?
#
loop_
_entity_poly.entity_id
_entity_poly.type
_entity_poly.pdbx_seq_one_letter_code
_entity_poly.pdbx_strand_id
1 'polypeptide(L)'
;MKMLTLLSSNLSIINSLQYDYGGWMPNTPISLQLPPPTTKGKTSEATMLQTFPDVNTTVQGMATMWLLSKQSSDFVPLGQYPEGHFSEKIPCKLIKDFQGELEGLSADIKARNESLEVPYTYMDPRELENSVAI
;
A
#
# COMPACT_ATOMS: atom_id res chain seq x y z
N MET A 1 5.98 4.55 -20.67
CA MET A 1 5.30 3.44 -19.96
C MET A 1 5.98 3.07 -18.64
N LYS A 2 7.27 2.69 -18.61
CA LYS A 2 7.98 2.31 -17.36
C LYS A 2 7.92 3.33 -16.22
N MET A 3 8.04 4.63 -16.52
CA MET A 3 8.01 5.71 -15.53
C MET A 3 6.62 5.89 -14.89
N LEU A 4 5.55 5.64 -15.64
CA LEU A 4 4.17 5.76 -15.14
C LEU A 4 3.88 4.64 -14.15
N THR A 5 4.20 3.39 -14.51
CA THR A 5 4.04 2.21 -13.65
C THR A 5 4.83 2.33 -12.33
N LEU A 6 6.05 2.86 -12.35
CA LEU A 6 6.87 2.95 -11.14
C LEU A 6 6.32 3.93 -10.09
N LEU A 7 5.71 5.03 -10.54
CA LEU A 7 5.25 6.10 -9.65
C LEU A 7 3.87 5.83 -9.09
N SER A 8 2.92 5.38 -9.92
CA SER A 8 1.55 5.12 -9.47
C SER A 8 1.43 3.81 -8.69
N SER A 9 1.89 2.69 -9.25
CA SER A 9 1.59 1.39 -8.64
C SER A 9 2.42 1.12 -7.38
N ASN A 10 3.74 1.32 -7.42
CA ASN A 10 4.59 0.93 -6.29
C ASN A 10 4.33 1.76 -5.04
N LEU A 11 4.15 3.07 -5.16
CA LEU A 11 3.97 3.90 -3.99
C LEU A 11 2.58 3.74 -3.38
N SER A 12 1.53 3.66 -4.22
CA SER A 12 0.17 3.39 -3.73
C SER A 12 0.12 2.05 -2.98
N ILE A 13 0.76 0.99 -3.51
CA ILE A 13 0.88 -0.29 -2.82
C ILE A 13 1.58 -0.14 -1.47
N ILE A 14 2.74 0.52 -1.43
CA ILE A 14 3.52 0.69 -0.19
C ILE A 14 2.73 1.50 0.85
N ASN A 15 2.03 2.55 0.43
CA ASN A 15 1.23 3.39 1.32
C ASN A 15 0.06 2.62 1.93
N SER A 16 -0.73 1.93 1.10
CA SER A 16 -1.90 1.18 1.59
C SER A 16 -1.50 -0.01 2.48
N LEU A 17 -0.35 -0.65 2.23
CA LEU A 17 0.13 -1.78 3.03
C LEU A 17 0.63 -1.39 4.44
N GLN A 18 1.08 -0.14 4.62
CA GLN A 18 1.75 0.27 5.85
C GLN A 18 0.90 0.08 7.09
N TYR A 19 -0.40 0.39 7.04
CA TYR A 19 -1.25 0.26 8.21
C TYR A 19 -1.78 -1.17 8.42
N ASP A 20 -2.12 -1.89 7.35
CA ASP A 20 -2.66 -3.26 7.50
C ASP A 20 -1.62 -4.24 8.07
N TYR A 21 -0.34 -4.08 7.70
CA TYR A 21 0.76 -4.90 8.20
C TYR A 21 1.53 -4.24 9.36
N GLY A 22 1.55 -2.91 9.43
CA GLY A 22 2.24 -2.16 10.49
C GLY A 22 1.38 -1.78 11.69
N GLY A 23 0.05 -1.89 11.57
CA GLY A 23 -0.91 -1.56 12.63
C GLY A 23 -0.84 -2.49 13.84
N TRP A 24 -0.28 -3.69 13.66
CA TRP A 24 0.10 -4.57 14.76
C TRP A 24 1.60 -4.41 15.06
N MET A 25 1.94 -3.62 16.07
CA MET A 25 3.34 -3.25 16.40
C MET A 25 4.31 -4.46 16.47
N PRO A 26 3.97 -5.60 17.10
CA PRO A 26 4.88 -6.74 17.13
C PRO A 26 5.23 -7.33 15.75
N ASN A 27 4.38 -7.11 14.72
CA ASN A 27 4.65 -7.54 13.34
C ASN A 27 5.67 -6.63 12.65
N THR A 28 5.62 -5.31 12.94
CA THR A 28 6.51 -4.31 12.31
C THR A 28 6.96 -3.27 13.35
N PRO A 29 7.83 -3.63 14.31
CA PRO A 29 8.30 -2.67 15.30
C PRO A 29 9.21 -1.63 14.64
N ILE A 30 8.89 -0.34 14.84
CA ILE A 30 9.64 0.76 14.24
C ILE A 30 11.01 1.03 14.90
N SER A 31 11.24 0.45 16.08
CA SER A 31 12.53 0.49 16.79
C SER A 31 12.67 -0.70 17.71
N LEU A 32 13.90 -0.99 18.15
CA LEU A 32 14.19 -2.01 19.15
C LEU A 32 15.05 -1.38 20.26
N GLN A 33 14.69 -1.63 21.52
CA GLN A 33 15.30 -1.01 22.71
C GLN A 33 16.45 -1.83 23.30
N LEU A 34 16.58 -3.10 22.88
CA LEU A 34 17.65 -4.00 23.28
C LEU A 34 18.41 -4.51 22.05
N PRO A 35 19.71 -4.85 22.20
CA PRO A 35 20.49 -5.42 21.12
C PRO A 35 19.97 -6.81 20.71
N PRO A 36 20.27 -7.26 19.48
CA PRO A 36 19.94 -8.62 19.05
C PRO A 36 20.52 -9.69 20.00
N PRO A 37 19.74 -10.73 20.34
CA PRO A 37 20.22 -11.79 21.24
C PRO A 37 21.39 -12.56 20.61
N THR A 38 22.44 -12.80 21.38
CA THR A 38 23.68 -13.45 20.92
C THR A 38 23.75 -14.95 21.26
N THR A 39 22.83 -15.46 22.06
CA THR A 39 22.77 -16.87 22.47
C THR A 39 21.35 -17.41 22.37
N LYS A 40 21.19 -18.59 21.76
CA LYS A 40 19.89 -19.28 21.65
C LYS A 40 19.37 -19.72 23.03
N GLY A 41 18.04 -19.79 23.17
CA GLY A 41 17.38 -20.32 24.38
C GLY A 41 17.39 -19.40 25.62
N LYS A 42 17.86 -18.15 25.48
CA LYS A 42 17.91 -17.17 26.58
C LYS A 42 16.83 -16.08 26.51
N THR A 43 16.04 -16.05 25.44
CA THR A 43 14.96 -15.08 25.26
C THR A 43 13.70 -15.54 26.00
N SER A 44 13.00 -14.59 26.61
CA SER A 44 11.71 -14.79 27.26
C SER A 44 10.69 -13.79 26.73
N GLU A 45 9.40 -14.00 27.01
CA GLU A 45 8.35 -13.02 26.71
C GLU A 45 8.65 -11.66 27.34
N ALA A 46 9.13 -11.63 28.59
CA ALA A 46 9.51 -10.40 29.27
C ALA A 46 10.66 -9.67 28.53
N THR A 47 11.68 -10.40 28.07
CA THR A 47 12.78 -9.81 27.28
C THR A 47 12.29 -9.31 25.91
N MET A 48 11.34 -10.01 25.29
CA MET A 48 10.70 -9.57 24.05
C MET A 48 9.94 -8.25 24.25
N LEU A 49 9.10 -8.15 25.28
CA LEU A 49 8.37 -6.92 25.62
C LEU A 49 9.32 -5.76 25.97
N GLN A 50 10.45 -6.04 26.62
CA GLN A 50 11.49 -5.03 26.87
C GLN A 50 12.25 -4.59 25.62
N THR A 51 12.29 -5.44 24.58
CA THR A 51 12.94 -5.12 23.30
C THR A 51 12.04 -4.25 22.43
N PHE A 52 10.72 -4.39 22.53
CA PHE A 52 9.76 -3.58 21.77
C PHE A 52 9.81 -2.09 22.12
N PRO A 53 9.35 -1.22 21.19
CA PRO A 53 9.22 0.21 21.47
C PRO A 53 8.29 0.46 22.65
N ASP A 54 8.54 1.55 23.38
CA ASP A 54 7.61 2.02 24.40
C ASP A 54 6.27 2.47 23.78
N VAL A 55 5.30 2.72 24.66
CA VAL A 55 3.93 3.09 24.25
C VAL A 55 3.92 4.38 23.43
N ASN A 56 4.72 5.39 23.80
CA ASN A 56 4.71 6.67 23.11
C ASN A 56 5.26 6.52 21.67
N THR A 57 6.41 5.85 21.54
CA THR A 57 7.01 5.52 20.24
C THR A 57 6.05 4.71 19.39
N THR A 58 5.40 3.70 19.97
CA THR A 58 4.40 2.87 19.28
C THR A 58 3.23 3.70 18.76
N VAL A 59 2.64 4.55 19.60
CA VAL A 59 1.49 5.40 19.23
C VAL A 59 1.87 6.39 18.12
N GLN A 60 3.03 7.04 18.21
CA GLN A 60 3.50 7.96 17.17
C GLN A 60 3.73 7.24 15.83
N GLY A 61 4.34 6.05 15.87
CA GLY A 61 4.51 5.20 14.70
C GLY A 61 3.18 4.81 14.05
N MET A 62 2.22 4.33 14.86
CA MET A 62 0.89 3.96 14.36
C MET A 62 0.11 5.14 13.80
N ALA A 63 0.18 6.32 14.43
CA ALA A 63 -0.46 7.53 13.91
C ALA A 63 0.13 7.94 12.55
N THR A 64 1.46 7.83 12.40
CA THR A 64 2.15 8.14 11.14
C THR A 64 1.76 7.14 10.05
N MET A 65 1.83 5.84 10.32
CA MET A 65 1.43 4.79 9.36
C MET A 65 -0.04 4.93 8.94
N TRP A 66 -0.93 5.22 9.89
CA TRP A 66 -2.35 5.46 9.60
C TRP A 66 -2.55 6.68 8.71
N LEU A 67 -1.84 7.77 8.97
CA LEU A 67 -1.92 8.98 8.14
C LEU A 67 -1.45 8.70 6.71
N LEU A 68 -0.28 8.08 6.55
CA LEU A 68 0.32 7.79 5.25
C LEU A 68 -0.44 6.73 4.44
N SER A 69 -1.22 5.87 5.10
CA SER A 69 -2.02 4.83 4.43
C SER A 69 -3.39 5.32 3.99
N LYS A 70 -3.79 6.54 4.32
CA LYS A 70 -5.11 7.06 3.93
C LYS A 70 -5.10 7.46 2.47
N GLN A 71 -6.10 6.96 1.75
CA GLN A 71 -6.42 7.43 0.42
C GLN A 71 -6.75 8.94 0.46
N SER A 72 -6.20 9.71 -0.47
CA SER A 72 -6.44 11.15 -0.51
C SER A 72 -7.91 11.47 -0.86
N SER A 73 -8.40 12.62 -0.41
CA SER A 73 -9.78 13.05 -0.71
C SER A 73 -10.00 13.39 -2.18
N ASP A 74 -8.94 13.69 -2.91
CA ASP A 74 -8.92 13.97 -4.35
C ASP A 74 -8.43 12.78 -5.18
N PHE A 75 -8.55 11.56 -4.63
CA PHE A 75 -8.15 10.31 -5.28
C PHE A 75 -8.65 10.20 -6.72
N VAL A 76 -7.71 9.94 -7.64
CA VAL A 76 -7.99 9.63 -9.03
C VAL A 76 -7.43 8.23 -9.33
N PRO A 77 -8.27 7.24 -9.67
CA PRO A 77 -7.80 5.90 -9.99
C PRO A 77 -6.88 5.89 -11.22
N LEU A 78 -5.99 4.91 -11.28
CA LEU A 78 -5.10 4.69 -12.41
C LEU A 78 -5.88 4.63 -13.74
N GLY A 79 -5.41 5.37 -14.73
CA GLY A 79 -6.04 5.44 -16.05
C GLY A 79 -7.24 6.38 -16.14
N GLN A 80 -7.64 7.05 -15.05
CA GLN A 80 -8.62 8.14 -15.09
C GLN A 80 -7.92 9.49 -15.27
N TYR A 81 -8.32 10.25 -16.29
CA TYR A 81 -7.70 11.53 -16.64
C TYR A 81 -8.77 12.63 -16.75
N PRO A 82 -9.31 13.14 -15.63
CA PRO A 82 -10.41 14.10 -15.63
C PRO A 82 -10.04 15.47 -16.24
N GLU A 83 -8.76 15.82 -16.30
CA GLU A 83 -8.28 17.11 -16.81
C GLU A 83 -8.44 17.26 -18.33
N GLY A 84 -8.64 16.15 -19.05
CA GLY A 84 -8.96 16.20 -20.49
C GLY A 84 -7.89 16.83 -21.37
N HIS A 85 -6.60 16.69 -21.01
CA HIS A 85 -5.48 17.29 -21.76
C HIS A 85 -5.39 16.83 -23.23
N PHE A 86 -5.88 15.63 -23.53
CA PHE A 86 -5.95 15.10 -24.89
C PHE A 86 -7.37 15.23 -25.44
N SER A 87 -7.48 15.77 -26.66
CA SER A 87 -8.74 15.88 -27.39
C SER A 87 -8.72 15.14 -28.73
N GLU A 88 -7.52 14.75 -29.18
CA GLU A 88 -7.31 14.08 -30.44
C GLU A 88 -7.82 12.64 -30.40
N LYS A 89 -8.37 12.19 -31.53
CA LYS A 89 -9.03 10.89 -31.65
C LYS A 89 -8.13 9.71 -31.27
N ILE A 90 -6.85 9.75 -31.64
CA ILE A 90 -5.92 8.64 -31.43
C ILE A 90 -5.57 8.48 -29.93
N PRO A 91 -5.04 9.51 -29.23
CA PRO A 91 -4.83 9.46 -27.78
C PRO A 91 -6.08 9.04 -27.00
N CYS A 92 -7.24 9.63 -27.31
CA CYS A 92 -8.49 9.28 -26.64
C CYS A 92 -8.89 7.81 -26.85
N LYS A 93 -8.60 7.24 -28.01
CA LYS A 93 -8.82 5.80 -28.25
C LYS A 93 -7.87 4.94 -27.41
N LEU A 94 -6.59 5.27 -27.38
CA LEU A 94 -5.59 4.53 -26.60
C LEU A 94 -5.88 4.57 -25.10
N ILE A 95 -6.36 5.71 -24.58
CA ILE A 95 -6.80 5.82 -23.19
C ILE A 95 -7.97 4.88 -22.90
N LYS A 96 -8.98 4.82 -23.78
CA LYS A 96 -10.12 3.91 -23.62
C LYS A 96 -9.70 2.44 -23.69
N ASP A 97 -8.81 2.10 -24.61
CA ASP A 97 -8.29 0.74 -24.75
C ASP A 97 -7.55 0.34 -23.45
N PHE A 98 -6.70 1.23 -22.90
CA PHE A 98 -6.01 1.02 -21.62
C PHE A 98 -6.98 0.89 -20.44
N GLN A 99 -8.01 1.73 -20.36
CA GLN A 99 -9.05 1.62 -19.32
C GLN A 99 -9.76 0.25 -19.37
N GLY A 100 -10.06 -0.26 -20.57
CA GLY A 100 -10.63 -1.59 -20.75
C GLY A 100 -9.71 -2.72 -20.26
N GLU A 101 -8.40 -2.61 -20.51
CA GLU A 101 -7.41 -3.56 -19.98
C GLU A 101 -7.37 -3.54 -18.44
N LEU A 102 -7.44 -2.36 -17.82
CA LEU A 102 -7.49 -2.21 -16.36
C LEU A 102 -8.77 -2.80 -15.75
N GLU A 103 -9.91 -2.64 -16.42
CA GLU A 103 -11.18 -3.25 -16.00
C GLU A 103 -11.10 -4.78 -16.01
N GLY A 104 -10.52 -5.35 -17.06
CA GLY A 104 -10.25 -6.80 -17.15
C GLY A 104 -9.35 -7.28 -16.02
N LEU A 105 -8.23 -6.59 -15.79
CA LEU A 105 -7.31 -6.92 -14.69
C LEU A 105 -7.97 -6.84 -13.30
N SER A 106 -8.80 -5.81 -13.07
CA SER A 106 -9.56 -5.67 -11.81
C SER A 106 -10.52 -6.85 -11.60
N ALA A 107 -11.20 -7.31 -12.66
CA ALA A 107 -12.08 -8.47 -12.60
C ALA A 107 -11.30 -9.76 -12.27
N ASP A 108 -10.15 -9.99 -12.91
CA ASP A 108 -9.28 -11.14 -12.66
C ASP A 108 -8.76 -11.16 -11.22
N ILE A 109 -8.34 -10.01 -10.69
CA ILE A 109 -7.87 -9.86 -9.30
C ILE A 109 -9.00 -10.20 -8.31
N LYS A 110 -10.22 -9.73 -8.57
CA LYS A 110 -11.40 -10.02 -7.73
C LYS A 110 -11.73 -11.50 -7.73
N ALA A 111 -11.82 -12.12 -8.90
CA ALA A 111 -12.07 -13.56 -9.03
C ALA A 111 -10.99 -14.38 -8.30
N ARG A 112 -9.71 -14.01 -8.41
CA ARG A 112 -8.62 -14.65 -7.66
C ARG A 112 -8.82 -14.50 -6.15
N ASN A 113 -9.17 -13.29 -5.69
CA ASN A 113 -9.32 -12.97 -4.27
C ASN A 113 -10.48 -13.70 -3.58
N GLU A 114 -11.53 -14.11 -4.31
CA GLU A 114 -12.64 -14.92 -3.76
C GLU A 114 -12.19 -16.25 -3.15
N SER A 115 -11.06 -16.79 -3.61
CA SER A 115 -10.51 -18.06 -3.13
C SER A 115 -9.52 -17.92 -1.96
N LEU A 116 -9.17 -16.69 -1.56
CA LEU A 116 -8.15 -16.42 -0.55
C LEU A 116 -8.78 -16.10 0.80
N GLU A 117 -8.22 -16.66 1.88
CA GLU A 117 -8.59 -16.30 3.25
C GLU A 117 -8.27 -14.83 3.56
N VAL A 118 -7.13 -14.34 3.04
CA VAL A 118 -6.72 -12.94 3.11
C VAL A 118 -6.56 -12.42 1.68
N PRO A 119 -7.53 -11.65 1.16
CA PRO A 119 -7.47 -11.06 -0.17
C PRO A 119 -6.28 -10.09 -0.32
N TYR A 120 -5.67 -10.07 -1.51
CA TYR A 120 -4.67 -9.07 -1.85
C TYR A 120 -5.27 -8.06 -2.83
N THR A 121 -5.65 -6.88 -2.32
CA THR A 121 -6.40 -5.85 -3.05
C THR A 121 -5.53 -4.68 -3.54
N TYR A 122 -4.33 -4.52 -3.01
CA TYR A 122 -3.48 -3.34 -3.23
C TYR A 122 -3.01 -3.14 -4.68
N MET A 123 -3.11 -4.17 -5.53
CA MET A 123 -2.80 -4.08 -6.97
C MET A 123 -4.06 -3.99 -7.86
N ASP A 124 -5.26 -3.91 -7.29
CA ASP A 124 -6.47 -3.64 -8.08
C ASP A 124 -6.35 -2.21 -8.67
N PRO A 125 -6.44 -2.03 -10.01
CA PRO A 125 -6.39 -0.71 -10.64
C PRO A 125 -7.37 0.32 -10.06
N ARG A 126 -8.45 -0.14 -9.39
CA ARG A 126 -9.42 0.72 -8.71
C ARG A 126 -8.91 1.33 -7.41
N GLU A 127 -7.93 0.69 -6.78
CA GLU A 127 -7.32 1.12 -5.52
C GLU A 127 -5.99 1.86 -5.75
N LEU A 128 -5.44 1.80 -6.98
CA LEU A 128 -4.20 2.47 -7.36
C LEU A 128 -4.44 3.93 -7.75
N GLU A 129 -3.73 4.86 -7.11
CA GLU A 129 -3.71 6.27 -7.52
C GLU A 129 -2.98 6.47 -8.85
N ASN A 130 -3.44 7.41 -9.66
CA ASN A 130 -2.80 7.78 -10.93
C ASN A 130 -1.46 8.53 -10.73
N SER A 131 -1.26 9.12 -9.55
CA SER A 131 -0.07 9.87 -9.14
C SER A 131 0.20 9.67 -7.64
N VAL A 132 1.20 10.37 -7.11
CA VAL A 132 1.51 10.39 -5.67
C VAL A 132 0.84 11.63 -5.06
N ALA A 133 -0.17 11.44 -4.23
CA ALA A 133 -0.94 12.54 -3.64
C ALA A 133 -0.87 12.62 -2.10
N ILE A 134 -0.09 11.73 -1.45
CA ILE A 134 0.15 11.72 0.00
C ILE A 134 1.64 11.62 0.34
#